data_AF-A0A6G1JBC2-F1
#
_entry.id   AF-A0A6G1JBC2-F1
#
_cell.length_a   1.000
_cell.length_b   1.000
_cell.length_c   1.000
_cell.angle_alpha   90.00
_cell.angle_beta   90.00
_cell.angle_gamma   90.00
#
_symmetry.space_group_name_H-M   'P 1'
#
loop_
_entity.id
_entity.type
_entity.pdbx_description
1 polymer ?
#
loop_
_entity_poly.entity_id
_entity_poly.type
_entity_poly.pdbx_seq_one_letter_code
_entity_poly.pdbx_strand_id
1 'polypeptide(L)'
;MEWLWADSFCIVQDDEDDKSKELAKMPRIYNMAVVTIAAARASGAKDGFLPRAPGDWAKTVHQIPFITSSRQTGSVYLDPDVDVSPAPREPTDSRAWTLQETYLSKRIVRYGSNATKFTC
;
A
#
# COMPACT_ATOMS: atom_id res chain seq x y z
N MET A 1 4.84 18.44 2.46
CA MET A 1 5.13 17.09 3.02
C MET A 1 6.53 17.21 3.59
N GLU A 2 6.67 17.37 4.91
CA GLU A 2 7.96 17.74 5.54
C GLU A 2 8.65 16.57 6.24
N TRP A 3 7.98 15.43 6.35
CA TRP A 3 8.46 14.28 7.12
C TRP A 3 8.26 13.00 6.31
N LEU A 4 9.35 12.31 6.00
CA LEU A 4 9.39 11.00 5.37
C LEU A 4 10.24 10.09 6.27
N TRP A 5 9.76 8.88 6.52
CA TRP A 5 10.54 7.85 7.18
C TRP A 5 10.66 6.63 6.25
N ALA A 6 11.89 6.17 6.07
CA ALA A 6 12.22 4.91 5.42
C ALA A 6 13.49 4.38 6.09
N ASP A 7 13.56 3.06 6.31
CA ASP A 7 14.69 2.39 6.95
C ASP A 7 16.06 2.80 6.35
N SER A 8 16.14 2.88 5.03
CA SER A 8 17.33 3.25 4.26
C SER A 8 17.78 4.70 4.43
N PHE A 9 16.92 5.60 4.91
CA PHE A 9 17.27 7.01 5.15
C PHE A 9 17.37 7.37 6.63
N CYS A 10 16.66 6.65 7.49
CA CYS A 10 16.50 7.01 8.89
C CYS A 10 17.25 6.10 9.87
N ILE A 11 17.86 5.02 9.38
CA ILE A 11 18.65 4.08 10.20
C ILE A 11 20.04 3.96 9.61
N VAL A 12 21.06 4.14 10.44
CA VAL A 12 22.45 3.89 10.08
C VAL A 12 22.67 2.37 10.04
N GLN A 13 22.75 1.83 8.83
CA GLN A 13 22.78 0.37 8.61
C GLN A 13 24.06 -0.33 9.08
N ASP A 14 25.12 0.43 9.37
CA ASP A 14 26.39 -0.10 9.88
C ASP A 14 26.55 0.06 11.41
N ASP A 15 25.53 0.60 12.08
CA ASP A 15 25.53 0.86 13.54
C ASP A 15 24.44 0.03 14.23
N GLU A 16 24.85 -0.97 15.01
CA GLU A 16 23.92 -1.85 15.75
C GLU A 16 23.17 -1.12 16.88
N ASP A 17 23.77 -0.10 17.49
CA ASP A 17 23.12 0.69 18.53
C ASP A 17 22.02 1.59 17.92
N ASP A 18 22.29 2.17 16.75
CA ASP A 18 21.30 2.96 16.02
C ASP A 18 20.15 2.08 15.52
N LYS A 19 20.45 0.92 14.91
CA LYS A 19 19.43 -0.07 14.55
C LYS A 19 18.55 -0.42 15.74
N SER A 20 19.13 -0.78 16.88
CA SER A 20 18.36 -1.14 18.08
C SER A 20 17.41 -0.01 18.51
N LYS A 21 17.89 1.24 18.50
CA LYS A 21 17.08 2.42 18.87
C LYS A 21 15.96 2.68 17.87
N GLU A 22 16.21 2.60 16.57
CA GLU A 22 15.22 2.89 15.54
C GLU A 22 14.20 1.76 15.36
N LEU A 23 14.63 0.50 15.41
CA LEU A 23 13.75 -0.67 15.36
C LEU A 23 12.75 -0.65 16.53
N ALA A 24 13.18 -0.23 17.73
CA ALA A 24 12.30 -0.06 18.88
C ALA A 24 11.23 1.02 18.68
N LYS A 25 11.45 1.99 17.75
CA LYS A 25 10.50 3.06 17.43
C LYS A 25 9.53 2.69 16.31
N MET A 26 9.84 1.71 15.46
CA MET A 26 9.04 1.33 14.29
C MET A 26 7.53 1.16 14.59
N PRO A 27 7.11 0.49 15.68
CA PRO A 27 5.69 0.35 15.98
C PRO A 27 4.96 1.70 16.15
N ARG A 28 5.62 2.65 16.81
CA ARG A 28 5.10 4.01 17.02
C ARG A 28 5.10 4.79 15.71
N ILE A 29 6.14 4.64 14.88
CA ILE A 29 6.26 5.33 13.60
C ILE A 29 5.09 4.94 12.68
N TYR A 30 4.83 3.64 12.47
CA TYR A 30 3.72 3.20 11.63
C TYR A 30 2.35 3.61 12.20
N ASN A 31 2.16 3.47 13.52
CA ASN A 31 0.91 3.83 14.18
C ASN A 31 0.60 5.34 14.18
N MET A 32 1.63 6.18 14.11
CA MET A 32 1.50 7.64 14.11
C MET A 32 1.74 8.27 12.73
N ALA A 33 2.10 7.48 11.71
CA ALA A 33 2.23 7.97 10.35
C ALA A 33 0.90 8.51 9.83
N VAL A 34 0.94 9.65 9.13
CA VAL A 34 -0.24 10.21 8.45
C VAL A 34 -0.78 9.21 7.41
N VAL A 35 0.14 8.55 6.71
CA VAL A 35 -0.10 7.48 5.75
C VAL A 35 1.16 6.64 5.61
N THR A 36 1.01 5.33 5.45
CA THR A 36 2.09 4.43 5.05
C THR A 36 1.93 4.07 3.57
N ILE A 37 3.03 4.09 2.83
CA ILE A 37 3.05 3.70 1.41
C ILE A 37 3.75 2.35 1.33
N ALA A 38 3.03 1.33 0.88
CA ALA A 38 3.57 -0.01 0.68
C ALA A 38 3.71 -0.31 -0.82
N ALA A 39 4.94 -0.43 -1.29
CA ALA A 39 5.29 -0.84 -2.65
C ALA A 39 5.17 -2.37 -2.81
N ALA A 40 3.99 -2.93 -2.52
CA ALA A 40 3.80 -4.36 -2.33
C ALA A 40 4.26 -5.21 -3.53
N ARG A 41 3.94 -4.78 -4.75
CA ARG A 41 4.29 -5.47 -5.99
C ARG A 41 5.78 -5.45 -6.37
N ALA A 42 6.59 -4.60 -5.74
CA ALA A 42 8.02 -4.51 -6.02
C ALA A 42 8.78 -5.58 -5.24
N SER A 43 9.69 -6.29 -5.90
CA SER A 43 10.51 -7.30 -5.24
C SER A 43 11.69 -6.69 -4.47
N GLY A 44 12.17 -5.51 -4.91
CA GLY A 44 13.19 -4.74 -4.22
C GLY A 44 13.18 -3.26 -4.58
N ALA A 45 14.06 -2.49 -3.92
CA ALA A 45 14.13 -1.02 -4.06
C ALA A 45 14.56 -0.52 -5.45
N LYS A 46 15.12 -1.41 -6.29
CA LYS A 46 15.48 -1.09 -7.68
C LYS A 46 14.29 -1.25 -8.65
N ASP A 47 13.21 -1.86 -8.19
CA ASP A 47 12.03 -2.08 -9.02
C ASP A 47 11.08 -0.88 -8.95
N GLY A 48 10.41 -0.59 -10.06
CA GLY A 48 9.28 0.33 -10.06
C GLY A 48 8.01 -0.35 -9.54
N PHE A 49 7.22 0.35 -8.72
CA PHE A 49 5.92 -0.13 -8.22
C PHE A 49 4.73 0.70 -8.74
N LEU A 50 4.98 1.84 -9.36
CA LEU A 50 3.93 2.67 -9.93
C LEU A 50 3.42 2.04 -11.24
N PRO A 51 2.10 1.98 -11.45
CA PRO A 51 1.55 1.54 -12.73
C PRO A 51 2.02 2.47 -13.84
N ARG A 52 2.56 1.91 -14.95
CA ARG A 52 3.11 2.68 -16.08
C ARG A 52 2.05 3.36 -16.96
N ALA A 53 0.79 3.01 -16.79
CA ALA A 53 -0.37 3.59 -17.46
C ALA A 53 -1.64 3.20 -16.67
N PRO A 54 -2.80 3.85 -16.84
CA PRO A 54 -4.06 3.17 -16.59
C PRO A 54 -4.00 1.86 -17.39
N GLY A 55 -3.87 0.75 -16.68
CA GLY A 55 -3.78 -0.57 -17.31
C GLY A 55 -5.06 -0.85 -18.10
N ASP A 56 -5.04 -1.94 -18.87
CA ASP A 56 -6.20 -2.41 -19.63
C ASP A 56 -7.48 -2.57 -18.78
N TRP A 57 -7.38 -2.58 -17.43
CA TRP A 57 -8.53 -2.50 -16.52
C TRP A 57 -9.45 -1.30 -16.80
N ALA A 58 -8.92 -0.14 -17.21
CA ALA A 58 -9.76 1.01 -17.54
C ALA A 58 -10.59 0.80 -18.81
N LYS A 59 -10.23 -0.19 -19.65
CA LYS A 59 -10.96 -0.55 -20.87
C LYS A 59 -12.13 -1.50 -20.59
N THR A 60 -12.10 -2.23 -19.48
CA THR A 60 -13.10 -3.26 -19.15
C THR A 60 -13.98 -2.87 -17.96
N VAL A 61 -13.59 -1.87 -17.17
CA VAL A 61 -14.44 -1.32 -16.11
C VAL A 61 -15.63 -0.53 -16.66
N HIS A 62 -16.84 -0.97 -16.32
CA HIS A 62 -18.09 -0.32 -16.67
C HIS A 62 -18.60 0.53 -15.51
N GLN A 63 -18.81 1.83 -15.73
CA GLN A 63 -19.42 2.72 -14.75
C GLN A 63 -20.94 2.66 -14.88
N ILE A 64 -21.62 2.38 -13.76
CA ILE A 64 -23.08 2.32 -13.66
C ILE A 64 -23.54 3.39 -12.66
N PRO A 65 -24.52 4.23 -13.00
CA PRO A 65 -25.09 5.18 -12.05
C PRO A 65 -25.79 4.45 -10.91
N PHE A 66 -25.57 4.90 -9.68
CA PHE A 66 -26.20 4.36 -8.49
C PHE A 66 -26.81 5.48 -7.66
N ILE A 67 -28.06 5.32 -7.22
CA ILE A 67 -28.72 6.30 -6.36
C ILE A 67 -28.65 5.79 -4.92
N THR A 68 -28.04 6.59 -4.04
CA THR A 68 -27.94 6.27 -2.62
C THR A 68 -29.30 6.37 -1.93
N SER A 69 -29.42 5.80 -0.73
CA SER A 69 -30.60 5.99 0.13
C SER A 69 -30.89 7.47 0.44
N SER A 70 -29.86 8.32 0.44
CA SER A 70 -29.97 9.78 0.58
C SER A 70 -30.34 10.52 -0.71
N ARG A 71 -30.73 9.80 -1.78
CA ARG A 71 -31.05 10.33 -3.13
C ARG A 71 -29.89 11.09 -3.80
N GLN A 72 -28.66 10.79 -3.42
CA GLN A 72 -27.48 11.32 -4.11
C GLN A 72 -27.10 10.39 -5.26
N THR A 73 -26.65 10.98 -6.37
CA THR A 73 -26.13 10.20 -7.50
C THR A 73 -24.67 9.84 -7.23
N GLY A 74 -24.41 8.55 -7.06
CA GLY A 74 -23.08 7.95 -7.01
C GLY A 74 -22.80 7.11 -8.25
N SER A 75 -21.70 6.36 -8.21
CA SER A 75 -21.30 5.46 -9.29
C SER A 75 -20.83 4.12 -8.72
N VAL A 76 -21.22 3.04 -9.38
CA VAL A 76 -20.71 1.68 -9.16
C VAL A 76 -19.85 1.33 -10.37
N TYR A 77 -18.70 0.73 -10.13
CA TYR A 77 -17.79 0.28 -11.18
C TYR A 77 -17.81 -1.25 -11.21
N LEU A 78 -18.19 -1.82 -12.35
CA LEU A 78 -18.13 -3.26 -12.61
C LEU A 78 -16.87 -3.57 -13.39
N ASP A 79 -15.97 -4.34 -12.79
CA ASP A 79 -14.81 -4.90 -13.47
C ASP A 79 -15.11 -6.37 -13.80
N PRO A 80 -15.36 -6.74 -15.07
CA PRO A 80 -15.62 -8.12 -15.46
C PRO A 80 -14.38 -8.99 -15.37
N ASP A 81 -13.18 -8.38 -15.35
CA ASP A 81 -11.89 -9.05 -15.22
C ASP A 81 -11.39 -9.03 -13.77
N VAL A 82 -12.22 -8.59 -12.81
CA VAL A 82 -11.83 -8.63 -11.40
C VAL A 82 -11.60 -10.08 -11.01
N ASP A 83 -10.33 -10.40 -10.82
CA ASP A 83 -9.96 -11.65 -10.20
C ASP A 83 -10.40 -11.62 -8.74
N VAL A 84 -11.52 -12.29 -8.46
CA VAL A 84 -12.08 -12.49 -7.11
C VAL A 84 -11.32 -13.56 -6.33
N SER A 85 -10.26 -14.15 -6.90
CA SER A 85 -9.34 -14.98 -6.13
C SER A 85 -8.69 -14.16 -5.01
N PRO A 86 -8.24 -14.82 -3.92
CA PRO A 86 -7.46 -14.14 -2.90
C PRO A 86 -6.35 -13.34 -3.56
N ALA A 87 -6.21 -12.07 -3.18
CA ALA A 87 -5.21 -11.19 -3.78
C ALA A 87 -3.86 -11.92 -3.83
N PRO A 88 -3.21 -11.95 -5.00
CA PRO A 88 -1.98 -12.70 -5.17
C PRO A 88 -0.99 -12.27 -4.09
N ARG A 89 -0.29 -13.24 -3.52
CA ARG A 89 0.76 -12.97 -2.53
C ARG A 89 1.77 -12.04 -3.17
N GLU A 90 1.87 -10.83 -2.65
CA GLU A 90 2.81 -9.83 -3.18
C GLU A 90 4.21 -10.13 -2.63
N PRO A 91 5.28 -9.72 -3.32
CA PRO A 91 6.65 -9.92 -2.84
C PRO A 91 6.88 -9.52 -1.37
N THR A 92 6.29 -8.40 -0.94
CA THR A 92 6.38 -7.96 0.46
C THR A 92 5.75 -8.94 1.45
N ASP A 93 4.73 -9.71 1.08
CA ASP A 93 4.04 -10.63 2.01
C ASP A 93 4.88 -11.85 2.40
N SER A 94 6.08 -11.98 1.84
CA SER A 94 7.08 -12.97 2.26
C SER A 94 8.13 -12.40 3.23
N ARG A 95 8.17 -11.08 3.43
CA ARG A 95 9.16 -10.38 4.26
C ARG A 95 8.58 -10.17 5.65
N ALA A 96 9.11 -10.87 6.66
CA ALA A 96 8.57 -10.83 8.02
C ALA A 96 8.46 -9.40 8.60
N TRP A 97 9.41 -8.53 8.29
CA TRP A 97 9.42 -7.15 8.79
C TRP A 97 8.30 -6.27 8.21
N THR A 98 7.83 -6.53 6.99
CA THR A 98 6.75 -5.73 6.37
C THR A 98 5.37 -6.06 6.96
N LEU A 99 5.28 -7.09 7.81
CA LEU A 99 4.06 -7.37 8.57
C LEU A 99 3.75 -6.21 9.52
N GLN A 100 4.77 -5.62 10.16
CA GLN A 100 4.60 -4.48 11.06
C GLN A 100 4.12 -3.23 10.30
N GLU A 101 4.67 -2.99 9.11
CA GLU A 101 4.25 -1.91 8.19
C GLU A 101 2.77 -1.99 7.84
N THR A 102 2.25 -3.21 7.65
CA THR A 102 0.84 -3.40 7.26
C THR A 102 -0.08 -3.36 8.47
N TYR A 103 0.29 -4.02 9.57
CA TYR A 103 -0.60 -4.24 10.70
C TYR A 103 -0.70 -3.02 11.64
N LEU A 104 0.37 -2.24 11.77
CA LEU A 104 0.43 -1.12 12.72
C LEU A 104 0.01 0.21 12.10
N SER A 105 -0.07 0.29 10.78
CA SER A 105 -0.45 1.51 10.08
C SER A 105 -1.95 1.70 10.08
N LYS A 106 -2.41 2.83 10.65
CA LYS A 106 -3.83 3.21 10.65
C LYS A 106 -4.36 3.55 9.27
N ARG A 107 -3.49 3.99 8.36
CA ARG A 107 -3.81 4.37 6.99
C ARG A 107 -2.70 3.88 6.09
N ILE A 108 -3.03 3.02 5.14
CA ILE A 108 -2.04 2.43 4.23
C ILE A 108 -2.52 2.53 2.78
N VAL A 109 -1.65 3.04 1.92
CA VAL A 109 -1.79 2.97 0.47
C VAL A 109 -0.87 1.86 -0.01
N ARG A 110 -1.46 0.76 -0.47
CA ARG A 110 -0.75 -0.44 -0.90
C ARG A 110 -0.82 -0.59 -2.42
N TYR A 111 0.33 -0.49 -3.06
CA TYR A 111 0.50 -0.69 -4.51
C TYR A 111 0.71 -2.17 -4.82
N GLY A 112 -0.39 -2.90 -5.02
CA GLY A 112 -0.37 -4.30 -5.42
C GLY A 112 -0.27 -4.50 -6.94
N SER A 113 -0.14 -5.76 -7.33
CA SER A 113 -0.04 -6.21 -8.71
C SER A 113 -1.34 -5.95 -9.48
N ASN A 114 -2.49 -6.23 -8.85
CA ASN A 114 -3.82 -6.09 -9.45
C ASN A 114 -4.38 -4.67 -9.27
N ALA A 115 -4.23 -4.09 -8.07
CA ALA A 115 -4.83 -2.79 -7.74
C ALA A 115 -4.02 -2.03 -6.68
N THR A 116 -4.19 -0.71 -6.70
CA THR A 116 -3.81 0.14 -5.56
C THR A 116 -4.96 0.14 -4.56
N LYS A 117 -4.69 -0.28 -3.32
CA LYS A 117 -5.69 -0.37 -2.25
C LYS A 117 -5.39 0.65 -1.17
N PHE A 118 -6.41 1.38 -0.74
CA PHE A 118 -6.36 2.22 0.45
C PHE A 118 -7.16 1.56 1.58
N THR A 119 -6.58 1.50 2.77
CA THR A 119 -7.24 0.94 3.96
C THR A 119 -7.08 1.93 5.12
N CYS A 120 -8.18 2.20 5.83
CA CYS A 120 -8.27 3.14 6.95
C CYS A 120 -9.24 2.67 8.03
#